data_AF-A0A1J7CCY4-F1
#
_entry.id   AF-A0A1J7CCY4-F1
#
_cell.length_a   1.000
_cell.length_b   1.000
_cell.length_c   1.000
_cell.angle_alpha   90.00
_cell.angle_beta   90.00
_cell.angle_gamma   90.00
#
_symmetry.space_group_name_H-M   'P 1'
#
loop_
_entity.id
_entity.type
_entity.pdbx_description
1 polymer ?
#
loop_
_entity_poly.entity_id
_entity_poly.type
_entity_poly.pdbx_seq_one_letter_code
_entity_poly.pdbx_strand_id
1 'polypeptide(L)'
;MGKRQRDCVTCGAPVGFLDREHCCRCWRRMKEDAARSPCRSCGLQRVLQQDTGRCVLCSRICEQCGHPVRAKDGRLCRDCRNKARRLAAQQPCPRCGRPGYLREPTGWCGSCSRPRPAKKPPRICRECGQLRRHAGLGLCSPCWQKHPGRPFIRGDHLREQLAEPPWWLDDFVAHVAKRHCVSRACGFVTDLGRLLGDEHPNSPQALLERSRRPGRSMGSFARALEDFFTRHGLALPTDQSDRLAAGRRRRRLDAVPDPLRLAVTAFDASRMRAQERARRAGTRPRSNHTLETALSILRDLALFLAAERGKDGWELVDVQDIEAFLNTLPRARKRRLTVLRQFFRFARAQHLVLVDPTRGLAGDEARGFRGATLTLDQQRGLFRRWTTDESVHPHEALVGMLALLHGASSTETRLLQIDDVDETTQSLRLGKRPRPVPMDPASWAVLQRCLAHRDGWRTDNPHVMVTKGTKAGRSPASTAYLSHVLDPCGFPPRMIRSTRLLDLVNVMDPKLVAAAFGMTAESTLIYLADRVDPGALPGPETP
;
A
#
# COMPACT_ATOMS: atom_id res chain seq x y z
N MET A 1 16.95 24.84 -52.37
CA MET A 1 16.39 23.55 -51.92
C MET A 1 16.99 22.43 -52.78
N GLY A 2 17.78 21.52 -52.20
CA GLY A 2 18.30 20.37 -52.96
C GLY A 2 17.17 19.39 -53.28
N LYS A 3 17.05 18.97 -54.55
CA LYS A 3 16.02 18.01 -54.99
C LYS A 3 16.16 16.71 -54.18
N ARG A 4 15.07 16.30 -53.53
CA ARG A 4 14.97 14.99 -52.84
C ARG A 4 15.05 13.91 -53.91
N GLN A 5 16.13 13.14 -53.92
CA GLN A 5 16.33 12.05 -54.88
C GLN A 5 15.79 10.73 -54.33
N ARG A 6 15.99 10.46 -53.03
CA ARG A 6 15.53 9.26 -52.32
C ARG A 6 15.46 9.49 -50.81
N ASP A 7 14.94 8.50 -50.09
CA ASP A 7 14.87 8.52 -48.62
C ASP A 7 15.99 7.73 -47.97
N CYS A 8 16.49 8.23 -46.85
CA CYS A 8 17.54 7.62 -46.06
C CYS A 8 17.04 6.29 -45.46
N VAL A 9 17.73 5.19 -45.76
CA VAL A 9 17.36 3.83 -45.30
C VAL A 9 17.17 3.72 -43.78
N THR A 10 17.89 4.53 -43.00
CA THR A 10 17.85 4.48 -41.52
C THR A 10 16.78 5.36 -40.87
N CYS A 11 16.39 6.49 -41.47
CA CYS A 11 15.56 7.49 -40.78
C CYS A 11 14.48 8.16 -41.65
N GLY A 12 14.36 7.78 -42.93
CA GLY A 12 13.38 8.34 -43.86
C GLY A 12 13.63 9.78 -44.30
N ALA A 13 14.72 10.42 -43.85
CA ALA A 13 15.05 11.80 -44.26
C ALA A 13 15.54 11.88 -45.72
N PRO A 14 15.30 12.99 -46.44
CA PRO A 14 15.68 13.12 -47.84
C PRO A 14 17.21 13.08 -48.04
N VAL A 15 17.65 12.35 -49.05
CA VAL A 15 19.05 12.26 -49.49
C VAL A 15 19.21 13.01 -50.82
N GLY A 16 20.14 13.98 -50.85
CA GLY A 16 20.38 14.86 -51.99
C GLY A 16 21.55 14.45 -52.90
N PHE A 17 22.15 13.28 -52.69
CA PHE A 17 23.27 12.74 -53.49
C PHE A 17 22.86 11.43 -54.16
N LEU A 18 23.14 11.27 -55.45
CA LEU A 18 22.72 10.11 -56.24
C LEU A 18 23.36 8.79 -55.75
N ASP A 19 24.58 8.84 -55.25
CA ASP A 19 25.35 7.63 -54.88
C ASP A 19 25.37 7.35 -53.37
N ARG A 20 24.37 7.85 -52.61
CA ARG A 20 24.31 7.62 -51.16
C ARG A 20 22.95 7.09 -50.72
N GLU A 21 23.01 6.07 -49.88
CA GLU A 21 21.82 5.44 -49.28
C GLU A 21 21.42 6.09 -47.95
N HIS A 22 22.33 6.85 -47.33
CA HIS A 22 22.10 7.52 -46.05
C HIS A 22 22.17 9.04 -46.17
N CYS A 23 21.32 9.76 -45.42
CA CYS A 23 21.41 11.22 -45.34
C CYS A 23 22.71 11.64 -44.63
N CYS A 24 23.14 12.90 -44.82
CA CYS A 24 24.39 13.40 -44.25
C CYS A 24 24.51 13.20 -42.72
N ARG A 25 23.39 13.26 -41.99
CA ARG A 25 23.37 13.00 -40.54
C ARG A 25 23.61 11.52 -40.20
N CYS A 26 22.95 10.61 -40.90
CA CYS A 26 23.14 9.17 -40.68
C CYS A 26 24.54 8.72 -41.13
N TRP A 27 25.03 9.24 -42.26
CA TRP A 27 26.39 8.98 -42.72
C TRP A 27 27.45 9.46 -41.73
N ARG A 28 27.26 10.66 -41.15
CA ARG A 28 28.16 11.18 -40.10
C ARG A 28 28.14 10.31 -38.86
N ARG A 29 26.94 9.87 -38.42
CA ARG A 29 26.79 8.94 -37.30
C ARG A 29 27.49 7.61 -37.57
N MET A 30 27.33 7.03 -38.75
CA MET A 30 28.02 5.79 -39.15
C MET A 30 29.54 5.94 -39.15
N LYS A 31 30.08 7.06 -39.68
CA LYS A 31 31.51 7.34 -39.60
C LYS A 31 32.01 7.51 -38.16
N GLU A 32 31.24 8.18 -37.31
CA GLU A 32 31.57 8.36 -35.89
C GLU A 32 31.55 7.02 -35.13
N ASP A 33 30.57 6.16 -35.42
CA ASP A 33 30.47 4.84 -34.80
C ASP A 33 31.57 3.88 -35.31
N ALA A 34 31.95 3.95 -36.59
CA ALA A 34 33.08 3.19 -37.14
C ALA A 34 34.43 3.63 -36.54
N ALA A 35 34.56 4.89 -36.12
CA ALA A 35 35.76 5.40 -35.45
C ALA A 35 35.82 5.06 -33.95
N ARG A 36 34.74 4.50 -33.38
CA ARG A 36 34.70 4.08 -31.98
C ARG A 36 35.15 2.65 -31.86
N SER A 37 35.87 2.37 -30.79
CA SER A 37 36.23 1.01 -30.40
C SER A 37 36.01 0.87 -28.89
N PRO A 38 35.76 -0.36 -28.39
CA PRO A 38 35.56 -0.57 -26.97
C PRO A 38 36.85 -0.26 -26.22
N CYS A 39 36.79 0.70 -25.30
CA CYS A 39 37.95 1.04 -24.48
C CYS A 39 38.26 -0.10 -23.50
N ARG A 40 39.49 -0.63 -23.52
CA ARG A 40 39.93 -1.73 -22.63
C ARG A 40 39.75 -1.48 -21.12
N SER A 41 39.59 -0.23 -20.69
CA SER A 41 39.44 0.13 -19.27
C SER A 41 38.00 0.33 -18.81
N CYS A 42 37.12 0.90 -19.63
CA CYS A 42 35.74 1.19 -19.24
C CYS A 42 34.68 0.42 -20.05
N GLY A 43 35.08 -0.33 -21.08
CA GLY A 43 34.20 -1.12 -21.94
C GLY A 43 33.30 -0.29 -22.88
N LEU A 44 33.31 1.04 -22.78
CA LEU A 44 32.45 1.92 -23.59
C LEU A 44 33.05 2.13 -24.99
N GLN A 45 32.17 2.17 -26.00
CA GLN A 45 32.50 2.49 -27.39
C GLN A 45 32.91 3.96 -27.51
N ARG A 46 34.21 4.22 -27.70
CA ARG A 46 34.79 5.58 -27.74
C ARG A 46 35.94 5.63 -28.74
N VAL A 47 36.26 6.83 -29.22
CA VAL A 47 37.51 7.04 -29.97
C VAL A 47 38.69 6.86 -29.00
N LEU A 48 39.61 5.97 -29.36
CA LEU A 48 40.77 5.63 -28.54
C LEU A 48 41.95 6.51 -28.94
N GLN A 49 42.79 6.88 -27.97
CA GLN A 49 44.06 7.55 -28.26
C GLN A 49 45.09 6.52 -28.73
N GLN A 50 45.86 6.85 -29.78
CA GLN A 50 46.80 5.94 -30.42
C GLN A 50 47.96 5.53 -29.50
N ASP A 51 48.35 6.41 -28.58
CA ASP A 51 49.45 6.24 -27.62
C ASP A 51 49.14 5.24 -26.49
N THR A 52 47.90 5.24 -25.99
CA THR A 52 47.51 4.47 -24.80
C THR A 52 46.55 3.33 -25.09
N GLY A 53 45.96 3.28 -26.29
CA GLY A 53 44.90 2.33 -26.63
C GLY A 53 43.65 2.47 -25.76
N ARG A 54 43.49 3.61 -25.07
CA ARG A 54 42.39 3.92 -24.15
C ARG A 54 41.67 5.18 -24.60
N CYS A 55 40.42 5.36 -24.17
CA CYS A 55 39.71 6.61 -24.43
C CYS A 55 40.33 7.75 -23.61
N VAL A 56 40.15 9.00 -24.07
CA VAL A 56 40.69 10.24 -23.44
C VAL A 56 40.36 10.36 -21.94
N LEU A 57 39.25 9.78 -21.49
CA LEU A 57 38.88 9.79 -20.06
C LEU A 57 39.59 8.72 -19.23
N CYS A 58 39.97 7.60 -19.84
CA CYS A 58 40.62 6.47 -19.18
C CYS A 58 42.15 6.48 -19.32
N SER A 59 42.69 7.27 -20.25
CA SER A 59 44.14 7.49 -20.39
C SER A 59 44.69 8.42 -19.31
N ARG A 60 43.88 9.36 -18.81
CA ARG A 60 44.25 10.28 -17.72
C ARG A 60 44.03 9.61 -16.38
N ILE A 61 45.09 9.13 -15.74
CA ILE A 61 45.02 8.49 -14.42
C ILE A 61 45.80 9.29 -13.38
N CYS A 62 45.33 9.23 -12.14
CA CYS A 62 45.94 9.89 -11.00
C CYS A 62 47.24 9.17 -10.62
N GLU A 63 48.34 9.91 -10.53
CA GLU A 63 49.67 9.36 -10.19
C GLU A 63 49.70 8.67 -8.80
N GLN A 64 48.78 9.02 -7.88
CA GLN A 64 48.75 8.46 -6.52
C GLN A 64 47.82 7.25 -6.32
N CYS A 65 46.71 7.16 -7.06
CA CYS A 65 45.68 6.14 -6.80
C CYS A 65 45.16 5.43 -8.05
N GLY A 66 45.68 5.78 -9.24
CA GLY A 66 45.28 5.18 -10.50
C GLY A 66 43.88 5.56 -10.99
N HIS A 67 43.11 6.36 -10.24
CA HIS A 67 41.76 6.76 -10.65
C HIS A 67 41.76 7.78 -11.80
N PRO A 68 40.72 7.77 -12.67
CA PRO A 68 40.62 8.71 -13.79
C PRO A 68 40.61 10.18 -13.37
N VAL A 69 41.41 11.01 -14.04
CA VAL A 69 41.47 12.46 -13.84
C VAL A 69 40.69 13.17 -14.93
N ARG A 70 39.68 13.94 -14.52
CA ARG A 70 38.78 14.66 -15.44
C ARG A 70 39.39 15.95 -16.00
N ALA A 71 40.32 16.57 -15.29
CA ALA A 71 41.00 17.79 -15.73
C ALA A 71 42.04 17.48 -16.83
N LYS A 72 42.15 18.33 -17.84
CA LYS A 72 43.04 18.13 -19.00
C LYS A 72 44.52 18.02 -18.57
N ASP A 73 44.93 18.85 -17.61
CA ASP A 73 46.34 18.95 -17.16
C ASP A 73 46.51 18.50 -15.69
N GLY A 74 45.55 17.74 -15.16
CA GLY A 74 45.58 17.31 -13.76
C GLY A 74 46.41 16.05 -13.55
N ARG A 75 47.50 16.14 -12.76
CA ARG A 75 48.29 14.97 -12.33
C ARG A 75 47.63 14.15 -11.21
N LEU A 76 46.73 14.78 -10.43
CA LEU A 76 46.00 14.17 -9.32
C LEU A 76 44.48 14.30 -9.46
N CYS A 77 43.75 13.24 -9.07
CA CYS A 77 42.30 13.29 -8.95
C CYS A 77 41.87 14.28 -7.85
N ARG A 78 40.59 14.68 -7.88
CA ARG A 78 40.02 15.66 -6.91
C ARG A 78 40.26 15.22 -5.47
N ASP A 79 40.09 13.93 -5.18
CA ASP A 79 40.19 13.41 -3.81
C ASP A 79 41.64 13.35 -3.33
N CYS A 80 42.57 12.87 -4.16
CA CYS A 80 44.00 12.90 -3.85
C CYS A 80 44.52 14.33 -3.65
N ARG A 81 44.10 15.27 -4.50
CA ARG A 81 44.44 16.69 -4.35
C ARG A 81 43.87 17.29 -3.06
N ASN A 82 42.61 16.99 -2.74
CA ASN A 82 42.00 17.42 -1.48
C ASN A 82 42.70 16.80 -0.27
N LYS A 83 43.10 15.53 -0.35
CA LYS A 83 43.85 14.83 0.69
C LYS A 83 45.24 15.45 0.88
N ALA A 84 45.97 15.70 -0.21
CA ALA A 84 47.26 16.39 -0.18
C ALA A 84 47.14 17.80 0.42
N ARG A 85 46.13 18.58 0.00
CA ARG A 85 45.86 19.91 0.58
C ARG A 85 45.50 19.83 2.06
N ARG A 86 44.72 18.82 2.46
CA ARG A 86 44.36 18.61 3.87
C ARG A 86 45.58 18.26 4.72
N LEU A 87 46.47 17.40 4.22
CA LEU A 87 47.71 17.04 4.90
C LEU A 87 48.69 18.22 4.97
N ALA A 88 48.85 18.98 3.89
CA ALA A 88 49.68 20.19 3.88
C ALA A 88 49.17 21.29 4.83
N ALA A 89 47.86 21.35 5.05
CA ALA A 89 47.24 22.28 5.99
C ALA A 89 47.25 21.80 7.47
N GLN A 90 47.77 20.60 7.75
CA GLN A 90 47.97 20.14 9.12
C GLN A 90 49.29 20.67 9.66
N GLN A 91 49.27 21.18 10.88
CA GLN A 91 50.47 21.61 11.59
C GLN A 91 50.73 20.64 12.76
N PRO A 92 52.01 20.42 13.14
CA PRO A 92 52.32 19.63 14.31
C PRO A 92 51.76 20.31 15.55
N CYS A 93 50.93 19.60 16.32
CA CYS A 93 50.37 20.16 17.53
C CYS A 93 51.45 20.36 18.60
N PRO A 94 51.62 21.56 19.18
CA PRO A 94 52.64 21.82 20.21
C PRO A 94 52.52 20.91 21.44
N ARG A 95 51.32 20.39 21.71
CA ARG A 95 51.04 19.60 22.91
C ARG A 95 51.21 18.09 22.74
N CYS A 96 51.03 17.55 21.54
CA CYS A 96 51.08 16.09 21.32
C CYS A 96 51.94 15.66 20.14
N GLY A 97 52.55 16.61 19.41
CA GLY A 97 53.39 16.37 18.23
C GLY A 97 52.65 15.82 17.01
N ARG A 98 51.36 15.47 17.14
CA ARG A 98 50.60 14.87 16.05
C ARG A 98 50.15 15.93 15.04
N PRO A 99 50.21 15.64 13.73
CA PRO A 99 49.71 16.54 12.70
C PRO A 99 48.19 16.69 12.83
N GLY A 100 47.71 17.93 12.88
CA GLY A 100 46.29 18.24 13.00
C GLY A 100 45.98 19.69 12.69
N TYR A 101 44.69 20.03 12.59
CA TYR A 101 44.26 21.42 12.48
C TYR A 101 44.28 22.07 13.86
N LEU A 102 45.13 23.08 14.02
CA LEU A 102 45.20 23.87 15.24
C LEU A 102 43.99 24.80 15.28
N ARG A 103 43.29 24.83 16.41
CA ARG A 103 42.21 25.79 16.62
C ARG A 103 42.82 27.13 17.02
N GLU A 104 42.57 28.18 16.25
CA GLU A 104 42.95 29.57 16.56
C GLU A 104 42.82 29.93 18.05
N PRO A 105 41.70 29.65 18.75
CA PRO A 105 41.56 30.05 20.15
C PRO A 105 42.41 29.27 21.16
N THR A 106 43.02 28.13 20.79
CA THR A 106 43.79 27.31 21.75
C THR A 106 45.20 26.94 21.28
N GLY A 107 45.53 27.20 20.01
CA GLY A 107 46.80 26.76 19.40
C GLY A 107 47.00 25.25 19.37
N TRP A 108 46.00 24.45 19.74
CA TRP A 108 46.09 23.00 19.85
C TRP A 108 45.18 22.28 18.85
N CYS A 109 45.49 21.01 18.56
CA CYS A 109 44.62 20.18 17.75
C CYS A 109 43.32 19.87 18.50
N GLY A 110 42.23 19.60 17.77
CA GLY A 110 40.90 19.39 18.38
C GLY A 110 40.85 18.31 19.47
N SER A 111 41.73 17.30 19.44
CA SER A 111 41.83 16.27 20.48
C SER A 111 42.48 16.79 21.77
N CYS A 112 43.40 17.75 21.67
CA CYS A 112 44.07 18.39 22.80
C CYS A 112 43.26 19.55 23.38
N SER A 113 42.49 20.26 22.55
CA SER A 113 41.58 21.33 23.00
C SER A 113 40.35 20.78 23.74
N ARG A 114 39.97 19.52 23.49
CA ARG A 114 38.90 18.80 24.19
C ARG A 114 39.34 17.37 24.49
N PRO A 115 40.10 17.15 25.59
CA PRO A 115 40.47 15.80 25.98
C PRO A 115 39.19 14.99 26.20
N ARG A 116 39.04 13.90 25.44
CA ARG A 116 37.89 13.00 25.64
C ARG A 116 37.99 12.43 27.05
N PRO A 117 36.90 12.41 27.83
CA PRO A 117 36.90 11.77 29.13
C PRO A 117 37.37 10.32 28.99
N ALA A 118 38.13 9.84 29.98
CA ALA A 118 38.67 8.49 29.99
C ALA A 118 37.54 7.48 29.78
N LYS A 119 37.75 6.54 28.84
CA LYS A 119 36.76 5.51 28.55
C LYS A 119 36.59 4.63 29.79
N LYS A 120 35.38 4.55 30.34
CA LYS A 120 35.07 3.66 31.47
C LYS A 120 35.49 2.21 31.13
N PRO A 121 36.09 1.47 32.07
CA PRO A 121 36.52 0.09 31.84
C PRO A 121 35.32 -0.80 31.51
N PRO A 122 35.50 -1.86 30.68
CA PRO A 122 34.44 -2.83 30.44
C PRO A 122 34.06 -3.52 31.75
N ARG A 123 32.78 -3.87 31.89
CA ARG A 123 32.22 -4.54 33.06
C ARG A 123 31.37 -5.73 32.58
N ILE A 124 31.09 -6.66 33.48
CA ILE A 124 30.24 -7.82 33.18
C ILE A 124 28.80 -7.32 33.04
N CYS A 125 28.19 -7.57 31.88
CA CYS A 125 26.80 -7.23 31.62
C CYS A 125 25.88 -8.04 32.54
N ARG A 126 24.97 -7.37 33.26
CA ARG A 126 24.03 -8.05 34.18
C ARG A 126 23.07 -9.03 33.49
N GLU A 127 22.81 -8.89 32.20
CA GLU A 127 21.83 -9.71 31.47
C GLU A 127 22.49 -10.83 30.64
N CYS A 128 23.61 -10.56 29.97
CA CYS A 128 24.27 -11.56 29.11
C CYS A 128 25.58 -12.10 29.68
N GLY A 129 26.06 -11.61 30.83
CA GLY A 129 27.30 -12.06 31.47
C GLY A 129 28.60 -11.71 30.73
N GLN A 130 28.54 -11.06 29.57
CA GLN A 130 29.74 -10.77 28.78
C GLN A 130 30.45 -9.50 29.25
N LEU A 131 31.79 -9.54 29.28
CA LEU A 131 32.65 -8.39 29.56
C LEU A 131 32.57 -7.39 28.41
N ARG A 132 31.74 -6.36 28.58
CA ARG A 132 31.49 -5.35 27.55
C ARG A 132 31.43 -3.96 28.17
N ARG A 133 31.48 -2.93 27.34
CA ARG A 133 31.20 -1.57 27.80
C ARG A 133 29.70 -1.40 28.04
N HIS A 134 29.37 -0.85 29.20
CA HIS A 134 27.98 -0.63 29.60
C HIS A 134 27.42 0.63 28.94
N ALA A 135 26.17 0.56 28.49
CA ALA A 135 25.44 1.69 27.92
C ALA A 135 24.46 2.33 28.92
N GLY A 136 23.92 1.55 29.86
CA GLY A 136 23.00 2.00 30.91
C GLY A 136 22.64 0.84 31.85
N LEU A 137 22.28 1.12 33.11
CA LEU A 137 21.83 0.14 34.12
C LEU A 137 22.73 -1.10 34.33
N GLY A 138 24.03 -1.02 34.05
CA GLY A 138 24.89 -2.19 34.13
C GLY A 138 24.76 -3.17 32.95
N LEU A 139 24.12 -2.74 31.85
CA LEU A 139 23.89 -3.55 30.66
C LEU A 139 24.82 -3.13 29.52
N CYS A 140 25.30 -4.10 28.77
CA CYS A 140 26.00 -3.85 27.51
C CYS A 140 25.06 -3.21 26.47
N SER A 141 25.61 -2.54 25.45
CA SER A 141 24.81 -1.84 24.44
C SER A 141 23.71 -2.72 23.80
N PRO A 142 23.98 -3.95 23.31
CA PRO A 142 22.91 -4.80 22.76
C PRO A 142 21.77 -5.14 23.73
N CYS A 143 22.09 -5.48 24.98
CA CYS A 143 21.12 -5.74 26.04
C CYS A 143 20.29 -4.48 26.35
N TRP A 144 20.97 -3.35 26.51
CA TRP A 144 20.32 -2.06 26.72
C TRP A 144 19.36 -1.67 25.59
N GLN A 145 19.71 -1.93 24.32
CA GLN A 145 18.82 -1.63 23.19
C GLN A 145 17.53 -2.45 23.20
N LYS A 146 17.55 -3.65 23.82
CA LYS A 146 16.39 -4.56 23.95
C LYS A 146 15.64 -4.40 25.28
N HIS A 147 16.20 -3.64 26.23
CA HIS A 147 15.66 -3.55 27.58
C HIS A 147 14.27 -2.88 27.59
N PRO A 148 13.23 -3.52 28.18
CA PRO A 148 11.86 -3.01 28.14
C PRO A 148 11.66 -1.70 28.92
N GLY A 149 12.52 -1.41 29.90
CA GLY A 149 12.48 -0.14 30.66
C GLY A 149 13.00 1.08 29.88
N ARG A 150 13.63 0.89 28.72
CA ARG A 150 14.30 1.97 27.98
C ARG A 150 13.36 3.06 27.45
N PRO A 151 12.13 2.77 26.96
CA PRO A 151 11.17 3.81 26.58
C PRO A 151 10.74 4.68 27.76
N PHE A 152 10.58 4.09 28.96
CA PHE A 152 10.22 4.82 30.18
C PHE A 152 11.32 5.79 30.61
N ILE A 153 12.57 5.32 30.71
CA ILE A 153 13.72 6.18 31.02
C ILE A 153 13.87 7.32 30.01
N ARG A 154 13.56 7.04 28.73
CA ARG A 154 13.54 8.06 27.68
C ARG A 154 12.40 9.07 27.86
N GLY A 155 11.23 8.61 28.32
CA GLY A 155 10.09 9.44 28.70
C GLY A 155 10.42 10.34 29.89
N ASP A 156 11.04 9.78 30.93
CA ASP A 156 11.46 10.51 32.13
C ASP A 156 12.45 11.63 31.77
N HIS A 157 13.47 11.32 30.96
CA HIS A 157 14.41 12.34 30.47
C HIS A 157 13.73 13.41 29.61
N LEU A 158 12.70 13.06 28.85
CA LEU A 158 11.95 14.04 28.07
C LEU A 158 11.12 14.94 28.99
N ARG A 159 10.45 14.36 29.99
CA ARG A 159 9.69 15.09 31.01
C ARG A 159 10.57 16.09 31.77
N GLU A 160 11.79 15.69 32.15
CA GLU A 160 12.78 16.58 32.78
C GLU A 160 13.28 17.72 31.88
N GLN A 161 13.22 17.56 30.55
CA GLN A 161 13.67 18.57 29.58
C GLN A 161 12.59 19.61 29.25
N LEU A 162 11.32 19.30 29.49
CA LEU A 162 10.20 20.17 29.18
C LEU A 162 9.90 21.08 30.38
N ALA A 163 9.75 22.38 30.12
CA ALA A 163 9.33 23.33 31.15
C ALA A 163 7.93 23.00 31.67
N GLU A 164 7.03 22.61 30.76
CA GLU A 164 5.66 22.18 31.07
C GLU A 164 5.38 20.83 30.39
N PRO A 165 5.64 19.71 31.06
CA PRO A 165 5.38 18.39 30.49
C PRO A 165 3.87 18.13 30.41
N PRO A 166 3.35 17.64 29.26
CA PRO A 166 1.94 17.27 29.16
C PRO A 166 1.57 16.16 30.14
N TRP A 167 0.42 16.29 30.82
CA TRP A 167 -0.04 15.32 31.82
C TRP A 167 -0.21 13.89 31.26
N TRP A 168 -0.47 13.76 29.96
CA TRP A 168 -0.65 12.48 29.27
C TRP A 168 0.66 11.84 28.78
N LEU A 169 1.82 12.47 29.01
CA LEU A 169 3.11 12.03 28.46
C LEU A 169 3.49 10.62 28.94
N ASP A 170 3.37 10.35 30.23
CA ASP A 170 3.73 9.05 30.81
C ASP A 170 2.79 7.94 30.30
N ASP A 171 1.50 8.24 30.16
CA ASP A 171 0.51 7.34 29.56
C ASP A 171 0.82 7.05 28.09
N PHE A 172 1.27 8.05 27.33
CA PHE A 172 1.69 7.84 25.95
C PHE A 172 2.92 6.94 25.88
N VAL A 173 3.92 7.14 26.76
CA VAL A 173 5.13 6.30 26.83
C VAL A 173 4.76 4.85 27.15
N ALA A 174 3.90 4.65 28.14
CA ALA A 174 3.37 3.32 28.49
C ALA A 174 2.60 2.70 27.31
N HIS A 175 1.76 3.50 26.64
CA HIS A 175 0.98 3.07 25.49
C HIS A 175 1.85 2.54 24.34
N VAL A 176 2.92 3.28 23.97
CA VAL A 176 3.81 2.85 22.88
C VAL A 176 4.75 1.72 23.29
N ALA A 177 5.19 1.68 24.54
CA ALA A 177 6.03 0.59 25.08
C ALA A 177 5.28 -0.75 25.08
N LYS A 178 3.97 -0.76 25.37
CA LYS A 178 3.12 -1.96 25.34
C LYS A 178 2.94 -2.52 23.91
N ARG A 179 2.87 -1.66 22.90
CA ARG A 179 2.43 -2.01 21.53
C ARG A 179 3.56 -2.17 20.51
N HIS A 180 4.72 -1.59 20.77
CA HIS A 180 5.82 -1.55 19.82
C HIS A 180 7.10 -2.16 20.38
N CYS A 181 8.02 -2.58 19.49
CA CYS A 181 9.35 -2.97 19.93
C CYS A 181 10.09 -1.77 20.54
N VAL A 182 10.98 -2.05 21.50
CA VAL A 182 11.71 -1.04 22.29
C VAL A 182 12.29 0.08 21.42
N SER A 183 13.02 -0.28 20.36
CA SER A 183 13.63 0.71 19.46
C SER A 183 12.60 1.64 18.80
N ARG A 184 11.43 1.12 18.43
CA ARG A 184 10.37 1.92 17.80
C ARG A 184 9.66 2.80 18.81
N ALA A 185 9.38 2.29 20.02
CA ALA A 185 8.83 3.08 21.12
C ALA A 185 9.75 4.25 21.48
N CYS A 186 11.06 4.01 21.68
CA CYS A 186 12.04 5.08 21.91
C CYS A 186 12.11 6.09 20.75
N GLY A 187 11.93 5.62 19.50
CA GLY A 187 11.82 6.47 18.32
C GLY A 187 10.63 7.41 18.41
N PHE A 188 9.45 6.90 18.77
CA PHE A 188 8.24 7.72 18.95
C PHE A 188 8.36 8.73 20.07
N VAL A 189 8.93 8.37 21.22
CA VAL A 189 9.19 9.33 22.30
C VAL A 189 10.16 10.43 21.85
N THR A 190 11.17 10.08 21.05
CA THR A 190 12.12 11.07 20.51
C THR A 190 11.46 12.00 19.49
N ASP A 191 10.63 11.46 18.59
CA ASP A 191 9.88 12.26 17.62
C ASP A 191 8.84 13.15 18.31
N LEU A 192 8.22 12.68 19.39
CA LEU A 192 7.33 13.49 20.23
C LEU A 192 8.08 14.63 20.91
N GLY A 193 9.24 14.35 21.52
CA GLY A 193 10.05 15.39 22.16
C GLY A 193 10.48 16.48 21.19
N ARG A 194 10.79 16.12 19.93
CA ARG A 194 11.05 17.11 18.88
C ARG A 194 9.82 18.01 18.65
N LEU A 195 8.62 17.42 18.51
CA LEU A 195 7.41 18.22 18.27
C LEU A 195 7.03 19.12 19.46
N LEU A 196 7.22 18.64 20.70
CA LEU A 196 6.92 19.41 21.90
C LEU A 196 7.88 20.58 22.12
N GLY A 197 9.10 20.49 21.59
CA GLY A 197 10.12 21.54 21.67
C GLY A 197 10.08 22.58 20.55
N ASP A 198 9.18 22.45 19.56
CA ASP A 198 8.99 23.49 18.55
C ASP A 198 8.09 24.62 19.08
N GLU A 199 8.19 25.83 18.53
CA GLU A 199 7.42 27.04 18.93
C GLU A 199 5.91 26.99 18.63
N HIS A 200 5.35 25.83 18.36
CA HIS A 200 3.95 25.66 17.95
C HIS A 200 3.06 25.17 19.11
N PRO A 201 1.73 25.34 19.04
CA PRO A 201 0.82 24.84 20.06
C PRO A 201 0.99 23.33 20.31
N ASN A 202 1.06 22.97 21.59
CA ASN A 202 1.21 21.59 22.06
C ASN A 202 -0.14 20.92 22.38
N SER A 203 -1.24 21.41 21.80
CA SER A 203 -2.53 20.73 21.92
C SER A 203 -2.47 19.36 21.22
N PRO A 204 -3.15 18.32 21.74
CA PRO A 204 -3.12 16.98 21.15
C PRO A 204 -3.51 16.96 19.66
N GLN A 205 -4.51 17.75 19.26
CA GLN A 205 -4.89 17.88 17.85
C GLN A 205 -3.78 18.53 17.00
N ALA A 206 -3.13 19.58 17.48
CA ALA A 206 -2.05 20.24 16.76
C ALA A 206 -0.82 19.34 16.62
N LEU A 207 -0.46 18.60 17.67
CA LEU A 207 0.61 17.61 17.63
C LEU A 207 0.30 16.48 16.63
N LEU A 208 -0.95 16.00 16.62
CA LEU A 208 -1.38 14.99 15.67
C LEU A 208 -1.23 15.47 14.23
N GLU A 209 -1.72 16.67 13.90
CA GLU A 209 -1.61 17.22 12.54
C GLU A 209 -0.14 17.46 12.13
N ARG A 210 0.69 18.01 13.02
CA ARG A 210 2.12 18.25 12.77
C ARG A 210 2.95 16.98 12.63
N SER A 211 2.55 15.90 13.31
CA SER A 211 3.23 14.60 13.21
C SER A 211 3.07 13.91 11.85
N ARG A 212 2.12 14.38 11.03
CA ARG A 212 1.80 13.77 9.74
C ARG A 212 2.93 13.99 8.74
N ARG A 213 3.33 12.92 8.07
CA ARG A 213 4.23 13.01 6.91
C ARG A 213 3.44 13.37 5.65
N PRO A 214 3.99 14.21 4.76
CA PRO A 214 3.39 14.43 3.45
C PRO A 214 3.36 13.12 2.65
N GLY A 215 2.29 12.94 1.86
CA GLY A 215 2.12 11.79 0.98
C GLY A 215 1.00 10.82 1.39
N ARG A 216 1.06 9.59 0.87
CA ARG A 216 -0.03 8.60 0.97
C ARG A 216 -0.27 8.10 2.39
N SER A 217 0.73 8.11 3.26
CA SER A 217 0.64 7.61 4.63
C SER A 217 1.03 8.71 5.60
N MET A 218 0.18 8.96 6.60
CA MET A 218 0.49 9.90 7.69
C MET A 218 1.76 9.53 8.49
N GLY A 219 2.28 8.30 8.33
CA GLY A 219 3.46 7.83 9.06
C GLY A 219 3.08 6.99 10.28
N SER A 220 3.99 6.13 10.74
CA SER A 220 3.72 5.24 11.87
C SER A 220 3.59 5.99 13.19
N PHE A 221 4.32 7.10 13.35
CA PHE A 221 4.27 7.93 14.55
C PHE A 221 2.93 8.66 14.67
N ALA A 222 2.49 9.34 13.61
CA ALA A 222 1.17 9.97 13.56
C ALA A 222 0.03 8.99 13.82
N ARG A 223 0.12 7.74 13.31
CA ARG A 223 -0.88 6.71 13.63
C ARG A 223 -0.88 6.30 15.09
N ALA A 224 0.29 6.24 15.74
CA ALA A 224 0.36 5.93 17.16
C ALA A 224 -0.21 7.08 18.02
N LEU A 225 0.03 8.33 17.62
CA LEU A 225 -0.61 9.50 18.25
C LEU A 225 -2.12 9.53 18.02
N GLU A 226 -2.59 9.24 16.80
CA GLU A 226 -4.03 9.14 16.49
C GLU A 226 -4.70 8.07 17.35
N ASP A 227 -4.14 6.86 17.41
CA ASP A 227 -4.69 5.77 18.23
C ASP A 227 -4.72 6.15 19.72
N PHE A 228 -3.64 6.75 20.24
CA PHE A 228 -3.57 7.19 21.63
C PHE A 228 -4.55 8.32 21.94
N PHE A 229 -4.52 9.42 21.18
CA PHE A 229 -5.35 10.59 21.47
C PHE A 229 -6.84 10.33 21.26
N THR A 230 -7.22 9.61 20.20
CA THR A 230 -8.64 9.28 19.97
C THR A 230 -9.18 8.34 21.04
N ARG A 231 -8.36 7.40 21.53
CA ARG A 231 -8.76 6.48 22.61
C ARG A 231 -8.97 7.20 23.94
N HIS A 232 -8.20 8.25 24.23
CA HIS A 232 -8.33 9.03 25.46
C HIS A 232 -9.21 10.28 25.29
N GLY A 233 -9.91 10.43 24.16
CA GLY A 233 -10.78 11.58 23.90
C GLY A 233 -10.04 12.92 23.76
N LEU A 234 -8.73 12.89 23.51
CA LEU A 234 -7.87 14.08 23.44
C LEU A 234 -7.85 14.74 22.05
N ALA A 235 -8.17 13.98 21.00
CA ALA A 235 -8.19 14.48 19.62
C ALA A 235 -9.27 13.77 18.80
N LEU A 236 -9.72 14.42 17.73
CA LEU A 236 -10.59 13.82 16.73
C LEU A 236 -9.76 12.98 15.74
N PRO A 237 -10.31 11.88 15.20
CA PRO A 237 -9.65 11.11 14.15
C PRO A 237 -9.31 11.98 12.94
N THR A 238 -8.20 11.68 12.28
CA THR A 238 -7.76 12.43 11.10
C THR A 238 -8.62 12.10 9.87
N ASP A 239 -8.60 13.00 8.91
CA ASP A 239 -9.23 12.85 7.58
C ASP A 239 -8.49 11.88 6.63
N GLN A 240 -7.61 11.01 7.16
CA GLN A 240 -6.68 10.21 6.37
C GLN A 240 -7.39 9.27 5.37
N SER A 241 -8.52 8.67 5.73
CA SER A 241 -9.30 7.82 4.83
C SER A 241 -9.85 8.59 3.63
N ASP A 242 -10.28 9.82 3.88
CA ASP A 242 -10.84 10.70 2.85
C ASP A 242 -9.74 11.28 1.97
N ARG A 243 -8.58 11.66 2.52
CA ARG A 243 -7.39 12.03 1.72
C ARG A 243 -6.93 10.88 0.82
N LEU A 244 -6.87 9.67 1.36
CA LEU A 244 -6.52 8.47 0.59
C LEU A 244 -7.51 8.20 -0.54
N ALA A 245 -8.80 8.41 -0.29
CA ALA A 245 -9.84 8.29 -1.32
C ALA A 245 -9.69 9.39 -2.37
N ALA A 246 -9.48 10.64 -1.97
CA ALA A 246 -9.25 11.77 -2.88
C ALA A 246 -8.02 11.54 -3.77
N GLY A 247 -6.90 11.08 -3.20
CA GLY A 247 -5.71 10.74 -3.97
C GLY A 247 -5.91 9.55 -4.93
N ARG A 248 -6.76 8.57 -4.61
CA ARG A 248 -7.14 7.52 -5.56
C ARG A 248 -7.99 8.07 -6.69
N ARG A 249 -9.01 8.88 -6.39
CA ARG A 249 -9.85 9.53 -7.42
C ARG A 249 -9.01 10.41 -8.35
N ARG A 250 -8.12 11.24 -7.79
CA ARG A 250 -7.24 12.10 -8.59
C ARG A 250 -6.40 11.32 -9.58
N ARG A 251 -5.77 10.21 -9.16
CA ARG A 251 -5.03 9.33 -10.08
C ARG A 251 -5.89 8.69 -11.16
N ARG A 252 -7.18 8.43 -10.90
CA ARG A 252 -8.10 7.94 -11.95
C ARG A 252 -8.41 9.05 -12.96
N LEU A 253 -8.60 10.28 -12.50
CA LEU A 253 -8.81 11.45 -13.36
C LEU A 253 -7.58 11.78 -14.20
N ASP A 254 -6.39 11.77 -13.60
CA ASP A 254 -5.13 12.04 -14.31
C ASP A 254 -4.87 11.00 -15.42
N ALA A 255 -5.36 9.77 -15.24
CA ALA A 255 -5.25 8.69 -16.22
C ALA A 255 -6.30 8.74 -17.36
N VAL A 256 -7.26 9.66 -17.32
CA VAL A 256 -8.19 9.91 -18.43
C VAL A 256 -7.45 10.71 -19.51
N PRO A 257 -7.57 10.39 -20.82
CA PRO A 257 -7.04 11.20 -21.91
C PRO A 257 -7.43 12.69 -21.80
N ASP A 258 -6.50 13.58 -22.15
CA ASP A 258 -6.63 15.05 -22.00
C ASP A 258 -7.95 15.61 -22.53
N PRO A 259 -8.40 15.28 -23.76
CA PRO A 259 -9.62 15.85 -24.33
C PRO A 259 -10.89 15.52 -23.52
N LEU A 260 -10.92 14.33 -22.91
CA LEU A 260 -12.08 13.79 -22.21
C LEU A 260 -12.06 14.09 -20.69
N ARG A 261 -10.90 14.48 -20.14
CA ARG A 261 -10.66 14.62 -18.71
C ARG A 261 -11.52 15.69 -18.04
N LEU A 262 -11.79 16.81 -18.72
CA LEU A 262 -12.52 17.93 -18.13
C LEU A 262 -13.95 17.52 -17.72
N ALA A 263 -14.66 16.82 -18.61
CA ALA A 263 -16.01 16.32 -18.34
C ALA A 263 -16.04 15.30 -17.21
N VAL A 264 -15.07 14.37 -17.15
CA VAL A 264 -14.99 13.38 -16.06
C VAL A 264 -14.68 14.06 -14.73
N THR A 265 -13.87 15.12 -14.73
CA THR A 265 -13.58 15.92 -13.54
C THR A 265 -14.84 16.66 -13.05
N ALA A 266 -15.60 17.26 -13.96
CA ALA A 266 -16.88 17.90 -13.64
C ALA A 266 -17.90 16.89 -13.09
N PHE A 267 -17.93 15.68 -13.67
CA PHE A 267 -18.75 14.58 -13.18
C PHE A 267 -18.34 14.18 -11.75
N ASP A 268 -17.05 13.96 -11.46
CA ASP A 268 -16.58 13.65 -10.10
C ASP A 268 -17.03 14.72 -9.09
N ALA A 269 -16.85 16.00 -9.43
CA ALA A 269 -17.28 17.11 -8.58
C ALA A 269 -18.79 17.09 -8.32
N SER A 270 -19.62 16.80 -9.32
CA SER A 270 -21.08 16.64 -9.16
C SER A 270 -21.43 15.51 -8.18
N ARG A 271 -20.68 14.41 -8.22
CA ARG A 271 -20.88 13.23 -7.38
C ARG A 271 -20.43 13.48 -5.94
N MET A 272 -19.34 14.20 -5.75
CA MET A 272 -18.89 14.66 -4.44
C MET A 272 -19.92 15.60 -3.80
N ARG A 273 -20.48 16.55 -4.56
CA ARG A 273 -21.58 17.41 -4.06
C ARG A 273 -22.80 16.59 -3.65
N ALA A 274 -23.17 15.57 -4.43
CA ALA A 274 -24.29 14.70 -4.07
C ALA A 274 -24.00 13.84 -2.81
N GLN A 275 -22.76 13.37 -2.65
CA GLN A 275 -22.33 12.66 -1.45
C GLN A 275 -22.41 13.55 -0.21
N GLU A 276 -21.96 14.80 -0.34
CA GLU A 276 -21.99 15.79 0.74
C GLU A 276 -23.43 16.19 1.12
N ARG A 277 -24.31 16.41 0.12
CA ARG A 277 -25.74 16.63 0.39
C ARG A 277 -26.37 15.45 1.14
N ALA A 278 -26.03 14.22 0.77
CA ALA A 278 -26.55 13.04 1.46
C ALA A 278 -26.11 12.99 2.93
N ARG A 279 -24.83 13.32 3.21
CA ARG A 279 -24.30 13.44 4.58
C ARG A 279 -25.06 14.50 5.39
N ARG A 280 -25.25 15.70 4.83
CA ARG A 280 -25.98 16.79 5.48
C ARG A 280 -27.44 16.47 5.75
N ALA A 281 -28.08 15.73 4.84
CA ALA A 281 -29.46 15.29 5.00
C ALA A 281 -29.62 14.06 5.93
N GLY A 282 -28.54 13.55 6.54
CA GLY A 282 -28.59 12.34 7.38
C GLY A 282 -28.92 11.05 6.62
N THR A 283 -28.92 11.08 5.28
CA THR A 283 -29.17 9.92 4.43
C THR A 283 -27.88 9.17 4.13
N ARG A 284 -27.96 7.92 3.66
CA ARG A 284 -26.76 7.10 3.39
C ARG A 284 -25.96 7.65 2.20
N PRO A 285 -24.76 8.24 2.42
CA PRO A 285 -23.95 8.75 1.32
C PRO A 285 -23.34 7.60 0.51
N ARG A 286 -23.04 7.86 -0.76
CA ARG A 286 -22.30 6.90 -1.59
C ARG A 286 -20.91 6.66 -1.00
N SER A 287 -20.43 5.43 -1.09
CA SER A 287 -19.08 5.11 -0.61
C SER A 287 -18.00 5.69 -1.52
N ASN A 288 -16.84 6.03 -0.95
CA ASN A 288 -15.66 6.44 -1.72
C ASN A 288 -15.24 5.40 -2.77
N HIS A 289 -15.42 4.11 -2.48
CA HIS A 289 -15.13 3.02 -3.41
C HIS A 289 -16.07 3.00 -4.62
N THR A 290 -17.36 3.31 -4.41
CA THR A 290 -18.34 3.43 -5.49
C THR A 290 -17.99 4.57 -6.45
N LEU A 291 -17.55 5.71 -5.91
CA LEU A 291 -17.07 6.83 -6.72
C LEU A 291 -15.82 6.45 -7.53
N GLU A 292 -14.84 5.83 -6.88
CA GLU A 292 -13.61 5.35 -7.54
C GLU A 292 -13.90 4.33 -8.66
N THR A 293 -14.85 3.42 -8.45
CA THR A 293 -15.26 2.43 -9.46
C THR A 293 -15.89 3.12 -10.67
N ALA A 294 -16.73 4.14 -10.45
CA ALA A 294 -17.33 4.91 -11.53
C ALA A 294 -16.26 5.62 -12.38
N LEU A 295 -15.30 6.29 -11.73
CA LEU A 295 -14.19 6.95 -12.43
C LEU A 295 -13.31 5.95 -13.19
N SER A 296 -13.09 4.75 -12.65
CA SER A 296 -12.33 3.71 -13.33
C SER A 296 -13.03 3.27 -14.62
N ILE A 297 -14.35 3.08 -14.59
CA ILE A 297 -15.15 2.74 -15.77
C ILE A 297 -15.10 3.86 -16.83
N LEU A 298 -15.21 5.13 -16.42
CA LEU A 298 -15.14 6.26 -17.34
C LEU A 298 -13.76 6.43 -17.97
N ARG A 299 -12.70 6.23 -17.17
CA ARG A 299 -11.33 6.18 -17.69
C ARG A 299 -11.18 5.05 -18.71
N ASP A 300 -11.68 3.85 -18.40
CA ASP A 300 -11.57 2.71 -19.31
C ASP A 300 -12.33 2.96 -20.62
N LEU A 301 -13.50 3.60 -20.56
CA LEU A 301 -14.23 4.04 -21.75
C LEU A 301 -13.43 5.08 -22.54
N ALA A 302 -12.89 6.10 -21.87
CA ALA A 302 -12.12 7.16 -22.53
C ALA A 302 -10.87 6.61 -23.24
N LEU A 303 -10.17 5.65 -22.60
CA LEU A 303 -9.04 4.95 -23.22
C LEU A 303 -9.49 4.10 -24.42
N PHE A 304 -10.62 3.41 -24.31
CA PHE A 304 -11.19 2.63 -25.42
C PHE A 304 -11.59 3.52 -26.60
N LEU A 305 -12.22 4.66 -26.35
CA LEU A 305 -12.62 5.59 -27.41
C LEU A 305 -11.41 6.16 -28.15
N ALA A 306 -10.37 6.57 -27.41
CA ALA A 306 -9.15 7.10 -27.99
C ALA A 306 -8.37 6.03 -28.79
N ALA A 307 -8.22 4.82 -28.23
CA ALA A 307 -7.40 3.78 -28.82
C ALA A 307 -8.09 3.00 -29.95
N GLU A 308 -9.35 2.60 -29.75
CA GLU A 308 -10.06 1.66 -30.65
C GLU A 308 -11.02 2.38 -31.61
N ARG A 309 -11.46 3.59 -31.27
CA ARG A 309 -12.44 4.35 -32.07
C ARG A 309 -11.87 5.63 -32.67
N GLY A 310 -10.67 6.06 -32.27
CA GLY A 310 -10.06 7.32 -32.71
C GLY A 310 -10.90 8.54 -32.33
N LYS A 311 -11.69 8.46 -31.24
CA LYS A 311 -12.59 9.52 -30.80
C LYS A 311 -11.98 10.25 -29.60
N ASP A 312 -11.68 11.53 -29.82
CA ASP A 312 -11.10 12.42 -28.81
C ASP A 312 -12.17 13.28 -28.11
N GLY A 313 -13.44 13.23 -28.54
CA GLY A 313 -14.53 14.04 -27.98
C GLY A 313 -15.70 13.20 -27.47
N TRP A 314 -16.40 13.68 -26.45
CA TRP A 314 -17.62 13.02 -25.94
C TRP A 314 -18.80 13.21 -26.89
N GLU A 315 -18.81 14.30 -27.64
CA GLU A 315 -19.78 14.70 -28.64
C GLU A 315 -19.85 13.74 -29.84
N LEU A 316 -18.76 13.03 -30.12
CA LEU A 316 -18.67 12.06 -31.21
C LEU A 316 -19.11 10.65 -30.78
N VAL A 317 -19.41 10.44 -29.49
CA VAL A 317 -19.74 9.12 -28.96
C VAL A 317 -21.16 8.74 -29.32
N ASP A 318 -21.32 7.60 -29.98
CA ASP A 318 -22.60 7.06 -30.40
C ASP A 318 -22.95 5.75 -29.66
N VAL A 319 -24.12 5.21 -29.97
CA VAL A 319 -24.64 3.97 -29.35
C VAL A 319 -23.72 2.77 -29.64
N GLN A 320 -23.16 2.68 -30.86
CA GLN A 320 -22.33 1.55 -31.28
C GLN A 320 -20.99 1.53 -30.53
N ASP A 321 -20.41 2.69 -30.23
CA ASP A 321 -19.21 2.78 -29.39
C ASP A 321 -19.47 2.21 -27.98
N ILE A 322 -20.60 2.59 -27.38
CA ILE A 322 -20.98 2.15 -26.05
C ILE A 322 -21.22 0.64 -26.05
N GLU A 323 -21.92 0.10 -27.05
CA GLU A 323 -22.13 -1.34 -27.17
C GLU A 323 -20.82 -2.10 -27.32
N ALA A 324 -19.90 -1.61 -28.17
CA ALA A 324 -18.60 -2.22 -28.36
C ALA A 324 -17.76 -2.20 -27.07
N PHE A 325 -17.73 -1.08 -26.35
CA PHE A 325 -17.06 -0.99 -25.06
C PHE A 325 -17.67 -1.97 -24.04
N LEU A 326 -19.00 -2.07 -23.99
CA LEU A 326 -19.68 -3.01 -23.10
C LEU A 326 -19.38 -4.47 -23.45
N ASN A 327 -19.16 -4.78 -24.73
CA ASN A 327 -18.80 -6.12 -25.21
C ASN A 327 -17.36 -6.51 -24.87
N THR A 328 -16.46 -5.57 -24.56
CA THR A 328 -15.09 -5.90 -24.11
C THR A 328 -15.06 -6.69 -22.79
N LEU A 329 -16.04 -6.48 -21.89
CA LEU A 329 -16.18 -7.22 -20.64
C LEU A 329 -17.66 -7.54 -20.36
N PRO A 330 -18.20 -8.61 -20.97
CA PRO A 330 -19.61 -8.95 -20.87
C PRO A 330 -20.08 -9.15 -19.43
N ARG A 331 -19.25 -9.75 -18.57
CA ARG A 331 -19.55 -10.00 -17.14
C ARG A 331 -19.70 -8.74 -16.28
N ALA A 332 -19.27 -7.58 -16.79
CA ALA A 332 -19.39 -6.29 -16.10
C ALA A 332 -20.37 -5.34 -16.79
N ARG A 333 -21.12 -5.82 -17.80
CA ARG A 333 -21.97 -5.00 -18.67
C ARG A 333 -22.96 -4.16 -17.87
N LYS A 334 -23.76 -4.79 -16.98
CA LYS A 334 -24.78 -4.09 -16.19
C LYS A 334 -24.20 -2.98 -15.31
N ARG A 335 -23.09 -3.28 -14.62
CA ARG A 335 -22.39 -2.31 -13.76
C ARG A 335 -21.82 -1.15 -14.58
N ARG A 336 -21.17 -1.45 -15.70
CA ARG A 336 -20.62 -0.44 -16.62
C ARG A 336 -21.74 0.43 -17.17
N LEU A 337 -22.78 -0.15 -17.76
CA LEU A 337 -23.92 0.57 -18.30
C LEU A 337 -24.61 1.47 -17.26
N THR A 338 -24.73 1.02 -16.01
CA THR A 338 -25.27 1.85 -14.91
C THR A 338 -24.44 3.11 -14.68
N VAL A 339 -23.11 3.00 -14.72
CA VAL A 339 -22.22 4.16 -14.58
C VAL A 339 -22.28 5.04 -15.82
N LEU A 340 -22.29 4.45 -17.02
CA LEU A 340 -22.36 5.19 -18.28
C LEU A 340 -23.65 5.99 -18.37
N ARG A 341 -24.81 5.41 -18.04
CA ARG A 341 -26.09 6.13 -17.94
C ARG A 341 -26.04 7.29 -16.96
N GLN A 342 -25.36 7.12 -15.82
CA GLN A 342 -25.20 8.22 -14.85
C GLN A 342 -24.35 9.35 -15.41
N PHE A 343 -23.28 9.02 -16.14
CA PHE A 343 -22.40 9.99 -16.76
C PHE A 343 -23.05 10.70 -17.96
N PHE A 344 -23.60 9.97 -18.93
CA PHE A 344 -24.18 10.59 -20.12
C PHE A 344 -25.44 11.41 -19.82
N ARG A 345 -26.25 11.00 -18.82
CA ARG A 345 -27.31 11.87 -18.30
C ARG A 345 -26.77 13.17 -17.71
N PHE A 346 -25.63 13.11 -17.00
CA PHE A 346 -24.95 14.31 -16.50
C PHE A 346 -24.38 15.15 -17.65
N ALA A 347 -23.71 14.52 -18.62
CA ALA A 347 -23.11 15.19 -19.76
C ALA A 347 -24.17 15.92 -20.60
N ARG A 348 -25.33 15.29 -20.82
CA ARG A 348 -26.47 15.91 -21.49
C ARG A 348 -27.01 17.11 -20.70
N ALA A 349 -27.15 16.99 -19.38
CA ALA A 349 -27.58 18.09 -18.51
C ALA A 349 -26.55 19.23 -18.40
N GLN A 350 -25.33 19.03 -18.91
CA GLN A 350 -24.28 20.05 -18.99
C GLN A 350 -24.02 20.47 -20.45
N HIS A 351 -24.89 20.07 -21.38
CA HIS A 351 -24.77 20.35 -22.83
C HIS A 351 -23.44 19.89 -23.46
N LEU A 352 -22.79 18.88 -22.88
CA LEU A 352 -21.56 18.27 -23.42
C LEU A 352 -21.85 17.25 -24.53
N VAL A 353 -23.06 16.67 -24.50
CA VAL A 353 -23.56 15.77 -25.54
C VAL A 353 -25.00 16.17 -25.87
N LEU A 354 -25.37 16.10 -27.15
CA LEU A 354 -26.72 16.42 -27.60
C LEU A 354 -27.71 15.28 -27.26
N VAL A 355 -27.29 14.04 -27.53
CA VAL A 355 -28.07 12.82 -27.32
C VAL A 355 -27.36 11.94 -26.29
N ASP A 356 -28.13 11.27 -25.44
CA ASP A 356 -27.59 10.26 -24.51
C ASP A 356 -27.42 8.93 -25.27
N PRO A 357 -26.18 8.51 -25.59
CA PRO A 357 -25.92 7.29 -26.37
C PRO A 357 -26.20 6.00 -25.58
N THR A 358 -26.56 6.11 -24.29
CA THR A 358 -26.92 4.96 -23.46
C THR A 358 -28.43 4.70 -23.40
N ARG A 359 -29.23 5.59 -24.02
CA ARG A 359 -30.68 5.46 -24.07
C ARG A 359 -31.06 4.26 -24.94
N GLY A 360 -31.97 3.42 -24.45
CA GLY A 360 -32.44 2.23 -25.18
C GLY A 360 -31.54 1.01 -25.06
N LEU A 361 -30.29 1.13 -24.59
CA LEU A 361 -29.41 -0.02 -24.41
C LEU A 361 -29.94 -0.95 -23.31
N ALA A 362 -30.15 -2.23 -23.63
CA ALA A 362 -30.52 -3.23 -22.63
C ALA A 362 -29.31 -3.63 -21.78
N GLY A 363 -29.52 -3.71 -20.47
CA GLY A 363 -28.55 -4.20 -19.50
C GLY A 363 -28.72 -5.68 -19.18
N ASP A 364 -29.27 -6.45 -20.12
CA ASP A 364 -29.76 -7.79 -19.84
C ASP A 364 -28.59 -8.73 -19.52
N GLU A 365 -28.59 -9.21 -18.28
CA GLU A 365 -27.81 -10.36 -17.83
C GLU A 365 -28.84 -11.44 -17.55
N ALA A 366 -28.68 -12.65 -18.10
CA ALA A 366 -29.58 -13.74 -17.72
C ALA A 366 -29.54 -13.90 -16.20
N ARG A 367 -30.74 -13.94 -15.61
CA ARG A 367 -30.97 -13.92 -14.17
C ARG A 367 -30.37 -15.19 -13.54
N GLY A 368 -29.96 -15.09 -12.29
CA GLY A 368 -29.44 -16.22 -11.51
C GLY A 368 -27.92 -16.26 -11.33
N PHE A 369 -27.50 -17.13 -10.43
CA PHE A 369 -26.11 -17.32 -10.02
C PHE A 369 -25.31 -18.05 -11.10
N ARG A 370 -24.15 -17.51 -11.46
CA ARG A 370 -23.22 -18.07 -12.46
C ARG A 370 -21.82 -18.36 -11.92
N GLY A 371 -21.64 -18.30 -10.61
CA GLY A 371 -20.36 -18.65 -10.01
C GLY A 371 -20.14 -20.16 -10.04
N ALA A 372 -18.89 -20.60 -9.94
CA ALA A 372 -18.61 -21.98 -9.59
C ALA A 372 -18.89 -22.20 -8.09
N THR A 373 -19.31 -23.42 -7.76
CA THR A 373 -19.50 -23.92 -6.40
C THR A 373 -18.52 -25.06 -6.14
N LEU A 374 -18.36 -25.41 -4.88
CA LEU A 374 -17.56 -26.57 -4.48
C LEU A 374 -18.37 -27.85 -4.61
N THR A 375 -17.72 -28.92 -5.06
CA THR A 375 -18.28 -30.28 -4.97
C THR A 375 -18.32 -30.74 -3.51
N LEU A 376 -19.17 -31.72 -3.20
CA LEU A 376 -19.27 -32.26 -1.83
C LEU A 376 -17.92 -32.81 -1.32
N ASP A 377 -17.13 -33.45 -2.19
CA ASP A 377 -15.81 -33.96 -1.80
C ASP A 377 -14.80 -32.84 -1.52
N GLN A 378 -14.85 -31.75 -2.29
CA GLN A 378 -14.06 -30.55 -2.01
C GLN A 378 -14.47 -29.94 -0.66
N GLN A 379 -15.77 -29.85 -0.37
CA GLN A 379 -16.27 -29.36 0.91
C GLN A 379 -15.78 -30.24 2.07
N ARG A 380 -15.87 -31.57 1.95
CA ARG A 380 -15.36 -32.53 2.95
C ARG A 380 -13.84 -32.43 3.14
N GLY A 381 -13.09 -32.28 2.05
CA GLY A 381 -11.64 -32.08 2.09
C GLY A 381 -11.25 -30.81 2.85
N LEU A 382 -11.92 -29.70 2.57
CA LEU A 382 -11.71 -28.42 3.26
C LEU A 382 -12.10 -28.49 4.74
N PHE A 383 -13.24 -29.12 5.06
CA PHE A 383 -13.66 -29.30 6.44
C PHE A 383 -12.63 -30.10 7.25
N ARG A 384 -12.12 -31.22 6.71
CA ARG A 384 -11.04 -32.00 7.34
C ARG A 384 -9.77 -31.17 7.51
N ARG A 385 -9.32 -30.49 6.45
CA ARG A 385 -8.15 -29.59 6.52
C ARG A 385 -8.25 -28.59 7.67
N TRP A 386 -9.39 -27.91 7.83
CA TRP A 386 -9.52 -26.88 8.86
C TRP A 386 -9.72 -27.42 10.28
N THR A 387 -10.17 -28.66 10.43
CA THR A 387 -10.42 -29.29 11.74
C THR A 387 -9.25 -30.11 12.25
N THR A 388 -8.52 -30.81 11.38
CA THR A 388 -7.50 -31.78 11.79
C THR A 388 -6.06 -31.32 11.55
N ASP A 389 -5.82 -30.44 10.58
CA ASP A 389 -4.46 -30.00 10.25
C ASP A 389 -4.04 -28.81 11.13
N GLU A 390 -3.15 -29.06 12.07
CA GLU A 390 -2.60 -28.05 12.97
C GLU A 390 -1.65 -27.06 12.27
N SER A 391 -1.08 -27.45 11.12
CA SER A 391 -0.18 -26.60 10.34
C SER A 391 -0.92 -25.48 9.61
N VAL A 392 -2.24 -25.62 9.44
CA VAL A 392 -3.08 -24.60 8.81
C VAL A 392 -3.13 -23.36 9.69
N HIS A 393 -2.92 -22.21 9.06
CA HIS A 393 -2.98 -20.94 9.75
C HIS A 393 -4.38 -20.73 10.36
N PRO A 394 -4.52 -20.35 11.65
CA PRO A 394 -5.83 -20.22 12.32
C PRO A 394 -6.82 -19.28 11.61
N HIS A 395 -6.33 -18.18 11.02
CA HIS A 395 -7.14 -17.31 10.18
C HIS A 395 -7.70 -17.97 8.90
N GLU A 396 -6.95 -18.87 8.26
CA GLU A 396 -7.44 -19.63 7.10
C GLU A 396 -8.60 -20.52 7.53
N ALA A 397 -8.39 -21.32 8.58
CA ALA A 397 -9.40 -22.20 9.14
C ALA A 397 -10.66 -21.43 9.55
N LEU A 398 -10.53 -20.31 10.25
CA LEU A 398 -11.67 -19.50 10.70
C LEU A 398 -12.48 -18.95 9.53
N VAL A 399 -11.81 -18.32 8.55
CA VAL A 399 -12.49 -17.70 7.40
C VAL A 399 -13.15 -18.77 6.54
N GLY A 400 -12.46 -19.88 6.32
CA GLY A 400 -12.98 -21.02 5.58
C GLY A 400 -14.20 -21.64 6.25
N MET A 401 -14.08 -21.99 7.53
CA MET A 401 -15.13 -22.67 8.29
C MET A 401 -16.40 -21.82 8.41
N LEU A 402 -16.25 -20.55 8.77
CA LEU A 402 -17.38 -19.63 8.85
C LEU A 402 -18.03 -19.38 7.48
N ALA A 403 -17.26 -19.35 6.39
CA ALA A 403 -17.81 -19.23 5.05
C ALA A 403 -18.54 -20.52 4.61
N LEU A 404 -18.01 -21.70 4.94
CA LEU A 404 -18.54 -22.98 4.49
C LEU A 404 -19.80 -23.39 5.26
N LEU A 405 -19.81 -23.28 6.59
CA LEU A 405 -20.92 -23.76 7.41
C LEU A 405 -21.94 -22.66 7.74
N HIS A 406 -21.43 -21.45 8.03
CA HIS A 406 -22.24 -20.32 8.49
C HIS A 406 -22.52 -19.29 7.40
N GLY A 407 -22.07 -19.58 6.17
CA GLY A 407 -22.15 -18.70 5.00
C GLY A 407 -21.64 -17.30 5.29
N ALA A 408 -20.69 -17.10 6.21
CA ALA A 408 -20.17 -15.79 6.59
C ALA A 408 -19.39 -15.13 5.45
N SER A 409 -19.55 -13.81 5.31
CA SER A 409 -18.83 -13.01 4.34
C SER A 409 -17.48 -12.63 4.90
N SER A 410 -16.52 -12.38 4.00
CA SER A 410 -15.23 -11.83 4.39
C SER A 410 -15.35 -10.54 5.20
N THR A 411 -16.41 -9.75 5.01
CA THR A 411 -16.67 -8.55 5.80
C THR A 411 -17.12 -8.88 7.22
N GLU A 412 -18.03 -9.83 7.40
CA GLU A 412 -18.47 -10.30 8.73
C GLU A 412 -17.28 -10.85 9.52
N THR A 413 -16.53 -11.79 8.94
CA THR A 413 -15.38 -12.40 9.64
C THR A 413 -14.26 -11.40 9.94
N ARG A 414 -14.00 -10.47 9.03
CA ARG A 414 -12.97 -9.42 9.20
C ARG A 414 -13.30 -8.43 10.33
N LEU A 415 -14.58 -8.14 10.52
CA LEU A 415 -15.06 -7.16 11.50
C LEU A 415 -15.41 -7.79 12.85
N LEU A 416 -15.38 -9.12 12.96
CA LEU A 416 -15.70 -9.85 14.18
C LEU A 416 -14.77 -9.43 15.33
N GLN A 417 -15.37 -8.97 16.42
CA GLN A 417 -14.69 -8.57 17.65
C GLN A 417 -14.81 -9.64 18.72
N ILE A 418 -13.99 -9.52 19.76
CA ILE A 418 -14.04 -10.42 20.92
C ILE A 418 -15.39 -10.28 21.62
N ASP A 419 -15.89 -9.05 21.74
CA ASP A 419 -17.19 -8.76 22.37
C ASP A 419 -18.39 -9.32 21.56
N ASP A 420 -18.16 -9.77 20.33
CA ASP A 420 -19.16 -10.45 19.50
C ASP A 420 -19.22 -11.96 19.79
N VAL A 421 -18.32 -12.48 20.63
CA VAL A 421 -18.22 -13.91 21.01
C VAL A 421 -18.88 -14.11 22.37
N ASP A 422 -19.88 -15.00 22.42
CA ASP A 422 -20.48 -15.45 23.67
C ASP A 422 -20.05 -16.89 23.95
N GLU A 423 -19.18 -17.06 24.95
CA GLU A 423 -18.66 -18.36 25.36
C GLU A 423 -19.68 -19.23 26.08
N THR A 424 -20.66 -18.61 26.74
CA THR A 424 -21.69 -19.34 27.50
C THR A 424 -22.67 -20.03 26.56
N THR A 425 -23.07 -19.31 25.50
CA THR A 425 -24.02 -19.82 24.51
C THR A 425 -23.36 -20.40 23.26
N GLN A 426 -22.02 -20.38 23.21
CA GLN A 426 -21.22 -20.75 22.02
C GLN A 426 -21.76 -20.11 20.73
N SER A 427 -21.98 -18.80 20.78
CA SER A 427 -22.60 -18.06 19.68
C SER A 427 -21.80 -16.83 19.26
N LEU A 428 -22.00 -16.40 18.00
CA LEU A 428 -21.33 -15.26 17.39
C LEU A 428 -22.31 -14.20 16.88
N ARG A 429 -22.03 -12.93 17.15
CA ARG A 429 -22.72 -11.81 16.49
C ARG A 429 -22.05 -11.49 15.15
N LEU A 430 -22.57 -12.09 14.08
CA LEU A 430 -22.03 -11.88 12.73
C LEU A 430 -22.68 -10.68 12.03
N GLY A 431 -21.97 -9.55 12.01
CA GLY A 431 -22.32 -8.38 11.20
C GLY A 431 -23.70 -7.80 11.54
N LYS A 432 -24.63 -7.84 10.58
CA LYS A 432 -25.99 -7.28 10.72
C LYS A 432 -27.07 -8.36 10.82
N ARG A 433 -26.69 -9.61 11.13
CA ARG A 433 -27.67 -10.67 11.33
C ARG A 433 -28.58 -10.32 12.52
N PRO A 434 -29.88 -10.64 12.45
CA PRO A 434 -30.85 -10.23 13.46
C PRO A 434 -30.67 -10.95 14.80
N ARG A 435 -30.06 -12.14 14.80
CA ARG A 435 -29.83 -12.97 15.99
C ARG A 435 -28.38 -13.45 16.03
N PRO A 436 -27.81 -13.71 17.22
CA PRO A 436 -26.54 -14.44 17.35
C PRO A 436 -26.62 -15.79 16.65
N VAL A 437 -25.50 -16.20 16.04
CA VAL A 437 -25.39 -17.44 15.28
C VAL A 437 -24.77 -18.50 16.17
N PRO A 438 -25.48 -19.59 16.52
CA PRO A 438 -24.91 -20.68 17.30
C PRO A 438 -23.85 -21.42 16.48
N MET A 439 -22.73 -21.75 17.11
CA MET A 439 -21.62 -22.47 16.48
C MET A 439 -21.73 -23.96 16.78
N ASP A 440 -21.51 -24.80 15.76
CA ASP A 440 -21.27 -26.22 15.99
C ASP A 440 -19.89 -26.43 16.66
N PRO A 441 -19.65 -27.60 17.31
CA PRO A 441 -18.41 -27.85 18.02
C PRO A 441 -17.13 -27.66 17.18
N ALA A 442 -17.17 -28.00 15.89
CA ALA A 442 -16.00 -27.86 15.01
C ALA A 442 -15.74 -26.38 14.67
N SER A 443 -16.78 -25.61 14.36
CA SER A 443 -16.66 -24.15 14.18
C SER A 443 -16.17 -23.45 15.45
N TRP A 444 -16.67 -23.85 16.61
CA TRP A 444 -16.25 -23.32 17.90
C TRP A 444 -14.78 -23.62 18.20
N ALA A 445 -14.33 -24.85 17.97
CA ALA A 445 -12.92 -25.23 18.14
C ALA A 445 -11.98 -24.41 17.23
N VAL A 446 -12.38 -24.16 15.98
CA VAL A 446 -11.61 -23.32 15.05
C VAL A 446 -11.55 -21.85 15.52
N LEU A 447 -12.65 -21.32 16.06
CA LEU A 447 -12.67 -19.99 16.67
C LEU A 447 -11.71 -19.92 17.87
N GLN A 448 -11.76 -20.90 18.76
CA GLN A 448 -10.88 -20.98 19.93
C GLN A 448 -9.40 -21.06 19.52
N ARG A 449 -9.04 -21.83 18.49
CA ARG A 449 -7.69 -21.82 17.90
C ARG A 449 -7.28 -20.43 17.42
N CYS A 450 -8.19 -19.68 16.82
CA CYS A 450 -7.93 -18.31 16.38
C CYS A 450 -7.73 -17.34 17.56
N LEU A 451 -8.53 -17.48 18.63
CA LEU A 451 -8.39 -16.68 19.85
C LEU A 451 -7.08 -16.99 20.57
N ALA A 452 -6.70 -18.26 20.71
CA ALA A 452 -5.40 -18.66 21.26
C ALA A 452 -4.23 -18.10 20.44
N HIS A 453 -4.33 -18.14 19.10
CA HIS A 453 -3.34 -17.50 18.23
C HIS A 453 -3.27 -15.98 18.46
N ARG A 454 -4.42 -15.34 18.64
CA ARG A 454 -4.53 -13.91 18.95
C ARG A 454 -3.86 -13.58 20.29
N ASP A 455 -4.06 -14.39 21.33
CA ASP A 455 -3.53 -14.13 22.68
C ASP A 455 -2.00 -14.24 22.76
N GLY A 456 -1.39 -15.01 21.85
CA GLY A 456 0.06 -14.96 21.62
C GLY A 456 0.58 -13.57 21.21
N TRP A 457 -0.30 -12.69 20.73
CA TRP A 457 0.01 -11.30 20.44
C TRP A 457 -0.38 -10.39 21.61
N ARG A 458 0.59 -9.71 22.22
CA ARG A 458 0.31 -8.55 23.09
C ARG A 458 -0.35 -7.42 22.29
N THR A 459 -1.68 -7.38 22.24
CA THR A 459 -2.48 -6.49 21.40
C THR A 459 -3.73 -6.00 22.13
N ASP A 460 -4.06 -4.72 21.94
CA ASP A 460 -5.34 -4.14 22.38
C ASP A 460 -6.32 -3.99 21.20
N ASN A 461 -6.03 -4.64 20.08
CA ASN A 461 -6.93 -4.71 18.93
C ASN A 461 -8.15 -5.57 19.31
N PRO A 462 -9.39 -5.05 19.19
CA PRO A 462 -10.57 -5.76 19.66
C PRO A 462 -11.02 -6.87 18.70
N HIS A 463 -10.40 -7.01 17.54
CA HIS A 463 -10.83 -7.96 16.52
C HIS A 463 -10.28 -9.36 16.80
N VAL A 464 -11.05 -10.38 16.43
CA VAL A 464 -10.64 -11.79 16.54
C VAL A 464 -9.41 -12.05 15.66
N MET A 465 -9.41 -11.54 14.43
CA MET A 465 -8.29 -11.68 13.50
C MET A 465 -7.30 -10.52 13.62
N VAL A 466 -6.12 -10.80 14.17
CA VAL A 466 -5.03 -9.82 14.33
C VAL A 466 -3.83 -10.22 13.51
N THR A 467 -3.38 -9.33 12.63
CA THR A 467 -2.19 -9.52 11.80
C THR A 467 -1.01 -8.75 12.38
N LYS A 468 0.22 -9.09 11.96
CA LYS A 468 1.42 -8.30 12.29
C LYS A 468 1.27 -6.80 11.96
N GLY A 469 0.49 -6.47 10.93
CA GLY A 469 0.22 -5.09 10.52
C GLY A 469 -0.85 -4.38 11.35
N THR A 470 -1.78 -5.12 11.97
CA THR A 470 -2.90 -4.56 12.74
C THR A 470 -2.73 -4.67 14.24
N LYS A 471 -1.81 -5.51 14.74
CA LYS A 471 -1.50 -5.70 16.17
C LYS A 471 -1.32 -4.39 16.94
N ALA A 472 -0.61 -3.43 16.36
CA ALA A 472 -0.24 -2.22 17.08
C ALA A 472 -1.35 -1.15 17.11
N GLY A 473 -2.46 -1.36 16.41
CA GLY A 473 -3.59 -0.43 16.39
C GLY A 473 -4.90 -1.18 16.55
N ARG A 474 -6.01 -0.49 16.26
CA ARG A 474 -7.38 -1.04 16.45
C ARG A 474 -8.13 -1.32 15.15
N SER A 475 -7.46 -1.18 14.01
CA SER A 475 -8.10 -1.44 12.72
C SER A 475 -8.27 -2.93 12.43
N PRO A 476 -9.34 -3.33 11.73
CA PRO A 476 -9.50 -4.67 11.20
C PRO A 476 -8.38 -5.05 10.23
N ALA A 477 -8.15 -6.36 10.06
CA ALA A 477 -7.34 -6.89 8.95
C ALA A 477 -7.76 -6.25 7.61
N SER A 478 -6.86 -6.09 6.64
CA SER A 478 -7.23 -5.43 5.38
C SER A 478 -8.20 -6.29 4.56
N THR A 479 -8.99 -5.69 3.68
CA THR A 479 -9.80 -6.46 2.72
C THR A 479 -8.93 -7.34 1.82
N ALA A 480 -7.77 -6.84 1.42
CA ALA A 480 -6.79 -7.60 0.65
C ALA A 480 -6.27 -8.83 1.41
N TYR A 481 -6.05 -8.71 2.73
CA TYR A 481 -5.65 -9.86 3.54
C TYR A 481 -6.70 -10.99 3.48
N LEU A 482 -7.98 -10.65 3.64
CA LEU A 482 -9.07 -11.62 3.55
C LEU A 482 -9.23 -12.23 2.14
N SER A 483 -8.90 -11.48 1.08
CA SER A 483 -8.91 -12.02 -0.28
C SER A 483 -7.86 -13.11 -0.50
N HIS A 484 -6.75 -13.07 0.25
CA HIS A 484 -5.59 -13.95 0.08
C HIS A 484 -5.42 -15.00 1.19
N VAL A 485 -6.19 -14.90 2.28
CA VAL A 485 -6.06 -15.81 3.44
C VAL A 485 -6.39 -17.26 3.07
N LEU A 486 -7.18 -17.48 2.01
CA LEU A 486 -7.57 -18.80 1.51
C LEU A 486 -6.78 -19.23 0.26
N ASP A 487 -5.79 -18.46 -0.19
CA ASP A 487 -4.95 -18.84 -1.32
C ASP A 487 -4.31 -20.25 -1.12
N PRO A 488 -3.85 -20.65 0.08
CA PRO A 488 -3.29 -21.99 0.29
C PRO A 488 -4.27 -23.15 0.06
N CYS A 489 -5.58 -22.93 0.22
CA CYS A 489 -6.58 -23.97 -0.05
C CYS A 489 -7.12 -23.92 -1.50
N GLY A 490 -6.69 -22.94 -2.31
CA GLY A 490 -7.01 -22.83 -3.73
C GLY A 490 -8.41 -22.29 -4.05
N PHE A 491 -9.24 -21.98 -3.06
CA PHE A 491 -10.62 -21.54 -3.27
C PHE A 491 -10.88 -20.14 -2.68
N PRO A 492 -11.45 -19.21 -3.46
CA PRO A 492 -11.71 -17.86 -2.98
C PRO A 492 -12.89 -17.84 -1.98
N PRO A 493 -12.89 -16.95 -0.96
CA PRO A 493 -13.95 -16.89 0.05
C PRO A 493 -15.37 -16.78 -0.53
N ARG A 494 -15.50 -16.07 -1.66
CA ARG A 494 -16.79 -15.88 -2.33
C ARG A 494 -17.36 -17.20 -2.88
N MET A 495 -16.53 -18.10 -3.38
CA MET A 495 -16.95 -19.40 -3.90
C MET A 495 -17.49 -20.28 -2.77
N ILE A 496 -16.76 -20.36 -1.66
CA ILE A 496 -17.14 -21.13 -0.47
C ILE A 496 -18.47 -20.61 0.09
N ARG A 497 -18.59 -19.30 0.33
CA ARG A 497 -19.85 -18.70 0.80
C ARG A 497 -21.00 -18.93 -0.17
N SER A 498 -20.76 -18.79 -1.47
CA SER A 498 -21.82 -18.96 -2.47
C SER A 498 -22.30 -20.40 -2.55
N THR A 499 -21.41 -21.37 -2.32
CA THR A 499 -21.78 -22.80 -2.19
C THR A 499 -22.78 -22.97 -1.05
N ARG A 500 -22.45 -22.48 0.16
CA ARG A 500 -23.36 -22.58 1.31
C ARG A 500 -24.71 -21.88 1.09
N LEU A 501 -24.70 -20.69 0.49
CA LEU A 501 -25.94 -19.96 0.22
C LEU A 501 -26.81 -20.67 -0.81
N LEU A 502 -26.20 -21.25 -1.85
CA LEU A 502 -26.91 -22.04 -2.85
C LEU A 502 -27.53 -23.30 -2.22
N ASP A 503 -26.75 -24.03 -1.42
CA ASP A 503 -27.24 -25.22 -0.70
C ASP A 503 -28.44 -24.88 0.20
N LEU A 504 -28.36 -23.78 0.96
CA LEU A 504 -29.43 -23.35 1.85
C LEU A 504 -30.68 -22.90 1.10
N VAL A 505 -30.53 -22.15 0.00
CA VAL A 505 -31.66 -21.68 -0.82
C VAL A 505 -32.36 -22.83 -1.54
N ASN A 506 -31.64 -23.93 -1.82
CA ASN A 506 -32.24 -25.13 -2.42
C ASN A 506 -33.05 -25.98 -1.41
N VAL A 507 -32.81 -25.82 -0.11
CA VAL A 507 -33.51 -26.60 0.95
C VAL A 507 -34.41 -25.77 1.85
N MET A 508 -34.35 -24.43 1.77
CA MET A 508 -35.15 -23.50 2.59
C MET A 508 -35.69 -22.35 1.75
N ASP A 509 -36.75 -21.71 2.24
CA ASP A 509 -37.29 -20.50 1.60
C ASP A 509 -36.22 -19.37 1.49
N PRO A 510 -36.01 -18.78 0.31
CA PRO A 510 -34.99 -17.74 0.10
C PRO A 510 -35.18 -16.49 0.96
N LYS A 511 -36.41 -16.14 1.36
CA LYS A 511 -36.67 -15.00 2.24
C LYS A 511 -36.28 -15.35 3.68
N LEU A 512 -36.48 -16.59 4.11
CA LEU A 512 -35.99 -17.07 5.40
C LEU A 512 -34.46 -17.05 5.45
N VAL A 513 -33.79 -17.53 4.40
CA VAL A 513 -32.32 -17.40 4.26
C VAL A 513 -31.91 -15.93 4.29
N ALA A 514 -32.61 -15.05 3.55
CA ALA A 514 -32.31 -13.63 3.57
C ALA A 514 -32.40 -13.02 4.98
N ALA A 515 -33.48 -13.32 5.69
CA ALA A 515 -33.70 -12.84 7.05
C ALA A 515 -32.62 -13.34 8.02
N ALA A 516 -32.30 -14.64 7.99
CA ALA A 516 -31.29 -15.24 8.87
C ALA A 516 -29.88 -14.64 8.64
N PHE A 517 -29.56 -14.29 7.40
CA PHE A 517 -28.25 -13.74 7.02
C PHE A 517 -28.18 -12.20 7.02
N GLY A 518 -29.27 -11.50 7.37
CA GLY A 518 -29.33 -10.04 7.30
C GLY A 518 -29.17 -9.50 5.87
N MET A 519 -29.62 -10.27 4.89
CA MET A 519 -29.57 -10.00 3.46
C MET A 519 -30.91 -9.45 2.96
N THR A 520 -30.92 -8.81 1.79
CA THR A 520 -32.20 -8.47 1.13
C THR A 520 -32.73 -9.69 0.40
N ALA A 521 -34.05 -9.82 0.26
CA ALA A 521 -34.67 -10.94 -0.44
C ALA A 521 -34.12 -11.07 -1.88
N GLU A 522 -33.97 -9.96 -2.59
CA GLU A 522 -33.44 -9.97 -3.97
C GLU A 522 -32.03 -10.53 -4.06
N SER A 523 -31.23 -10.41 -3.01
CA SER A 523 -29.85 -10.90 -2.97
C SER A 523 -29.75 -12.41 -2.74
N THR A 524 -30.79 -13.06 -2.22
CA THR A 524 -30.86 -14.52 -2.12
C THR A 524 -31.59 -15.14 -3.31
N LEU A 525 -32.53 -14.43 -3.93
CA LEU A 525 -33.22 -14.88 -5.15
C LEU A 525 -32.26 -15.17 -6.31
N ILE A 526 -31.06 -14.59 -6.33
CA ILE A 526 -30.04 -14.95 -7.34
C ILE A 526 -29.58 -16.41 -7.22
N TYR A 527 -29.72 -17.03 -6.06
CA TYR A 527 -29.31 -18.41 -5.80
C TYR A 527 -30.44 -19.42 -6.05
N LEU A 528 -31.68 -18.97 -6.26
CA LEU A 528 -32.74 -19.82 -6.79
C LEU A 528 -32.31 -20.31 -8.17
N ALA A 529 -32.11 -21.60 -8.29
CA ALA A 529 -31.50 -22.19 -9.45
C ALA A 529 -32.55 -22.60 -10.49
N ASP A 530 -32.36 -22.16 -11.74
CA ASP A 530 -32.67 -22.96 -12.94
C ASP A 530 -31.57 -24.02 -13.19
N ARG A 531 -30.74 -24.32 -12.18
CA ARG A 531 -29.64 -25.31 -12.24
C ARG A 531 -29.86 -26.37 -11.17
N VAL A 532 -30.67 -27.35 -11.51
CA VAL A 532 -30.66 -28.66 -10.86
C VAL A 532 -29.32 -29.31 -11.16
N ASP A 533 -28.63 -29.81 -10.13
CA ASP A 533 -27.44 -30.65 -10.30
C ASP A 533 -27.87 -31.92 -11.07
N PRO A 534 -27.26 -32.28 -12.22
CA PRO A 534 -27.64 -33.47 -12.98
C PRO A 534 -27.61 -34.76 -12.14
N GLY A 535 -26.81 -34.80 -11.08
CA GLY A 535 -26.73 -35.94 -10.15
C GLY A 535 -27.82 -35.99 -9.07
N ALA A 536 -28.72 -34.99 -9.01
CA ALA A 536 -29.80 -34.90 -8.02
C ALA A 536 -31.17 -35.31 -8.58
N LEU A 537 -31.26 -35.65 -9.86
CA LEU A 537 -32.47 -36.26 -10.44
C LEU A 537 -32.37 -37.79 -10.27
N PRO A 538 -33.43 -38.47 -9.80
CA PRO A 538 -33.47 -39.92 -9.89
C PRO A 538 -33.27 -40.31 -11.35
N GLY A 539 -32.30 -41.20 -11.60
CA GLY A 539 -32.03 -41.71 -12.95
C GLY A 539 -33.32 -42.30 -13.55
N PRO A 540 -33.51 -42.21 -14.86
CA PRO A 540 -34.70 -42.77 -15.49
C PRO A 540 -34.77 -44.26 -15.14
N GLU A 541 -35.84 -44.66 -14.46
CA GLU A 541 -36.19 -46.06 -14.32
C GLU A 541 -36.41 -46.61 -15.74
N THR A 542 -35.45 -47.40 -16.22
CA THR A 542 -35.60 -48.19 -17.44
C THR A 542 -36.63 -49.30 -17.19
N PRO A 543 -37.65 -49.45 -18.06
CA PRO A 543 -38.66 -50.50 -17.94
C PRO A 543 -38.10 -51.91 -18.15
#